data_AF-A0A6A5VQS4-F1
#
_entry.id   AF-A0A6A5VQS4-F1
#
_cell.length_a   1.000
_cell.length_b   1.000
_cell.length_c   1.000
_cell.angle_alpha   90.00
_cell.angle_beta   90.00
_cell.angle_gamma   90.00
#
_symmetry.space_group_name_H-M   'P 1'
#
loop_
_entity.id
_entity.type
_entity.pdbx_description
1 polymer ?
#
loop_
_entity_poly.entity_id
_entity_poly.type
_entity_poly.pdbx_seq_one_letter_code
_entity_poly.pdbx_strand_id
1 'polypeptide(L)'
;SALNRFLRKLLTWPERKYFYHRFADNTKWSGPEANEGLQKAAQFLAGRWAAKEAIRKACEHLGASNGFHHIIILPFASSKASPEATSRPQALILRDRFCEPTRNPPENATSPPVDFDIESLDGQLCEVSISHDSQYATAVALVPVVEEWQPL
;
A
#
# COMPACT_ATOMS: atom_id res chain seq x y z
N SER A 1 18.24 6.50 5.64
CA SER A 1 18.78 5.39 4.82
C SER A 1 18.12 5.40 3.42
N ALA A 2 18.70 4.70 2.43
CA ALA A 2 18.11 4.56 1.09
C ALA A 2 16.74 3.86 1.11
N LEU A 3 16.59 2.83 1.95
CA LEU A 3 15.33 2.12 2.17
C LEU A 3 14.20 3.06 2.64
N ASN A 4 14.47 3.90 3.65
CA ASN A 4 13.44 4.82 4.16
C ASN A 4 12.99 5.81 3.05
N ARG A 5 13.91 6.34 2.24
CA ARG A 5 13.56 7.17 1.07
C ARG A 5 12.69 6.42 0.05
N PHE A 6 13.02 5.15 -0.23
CA PHE A 6 12.23 4.31 -1.12
C PHE A 6 10.82 4.05 -0.58
N LEU A 7 10.72 3.62 0.68
CA LEU A 7 9.43 3.39 1.36
C LEU A 7 8.58 4.65 1.37
N ARG A 8 9.17 5.83 1.63
CA ARG A 8 8.44 7.10 1.61
C ARG A 8 7.97 7.50 0.23
N LYS A 9 8.71 7.14 -0.82
CA LYS A 9 8.30 7.40 -2.20
C LYS A 9 7.17 6.47 -2.65
N LEU A 10 7.23 5.19 -2.28
CA LEU A 10 6.29 4.17 -2.73
C LEU A 10 5.01 4.12 -1.89
N LEU A 11 5.14 4.14 -0.56
CA LEU A 11 4.06 3.88 0.38
C LEU A 11 3.59 5.16 1.08
N THR A 12 2.28 5.31 1.22
CA THR A 12 1.67 6.31 2.10
C THR A 12 1.95 5.97 3.56
N TRP A 13 1.74 6.93 4.48
CA TRP A 13 1.94 6.68 5.92
C TRP A 13 1.13 5.47 6.45
N PRO A 14 -0.16 5.26 6.10
CA PRO A 14 -0.91 4.07 6.54
C PRO A 14 -0.27 2.77 6.03
N GLU A 15 0.15 2.74 4.76
CA GLU A 15 0.82 1.58 4.17
C GLU A 15 2.17 1.29 4.83
N ARG A 16 2.94 2.33 5.17
CA ARG A 16 4.20 2.18 5.92
C ARG A 16 3.96 1.67 7.32
N LYS A 17 2.96 2.18 8.02
CA LYS A 17 2.59 1.70 9.35
C LYS A 17 2.23 0.22 9.30
N TYR A 18 1.43 -0.19 8.31
CA TYR A 18 1.13 -1.61 8.07
C TYR A 18 2.39 -2.43 7.76
N PHE A 19 3.27 -1.91 6.90
CA PHE A 19 4.54 -2.56 6.57
C PHE A 19 5.41 -2.77 7.81
N TYR A 20 5.61 -1.74 8.62
CA TYR A 20 6.37 -1.87 9.86
C TYR A 20 5.67 -2.79 10.86
N HIS A 21 4.36 -2.72 11.03
CA HIS A 21 3.67 -3.68 11.90
C HIS A 21 3.84 -5.13 11.43
N ARG A 22 3.84 -5.38 10.11
CA ARG A 22 3.98 -6.72 9.53
C ARG A 22 5.41 -7.26 9.57
N PHE A 23 6.41 -6.40 9.48
CA PHE A 23 7.81 -6.79 9.29
C PHE A 23 8.78 -6.28 10.36
N ALA A 24 8.40 -5.37 11.25
CA ALA A 24 9.29 -4.76 12.26
C ALA A 24 9.33 -5.50 13.61
N ASP A 25 8.60 -6.62 13.78
CA ASP A 25 8.89 -7.53 14.88
C ASP A 25 10.32 -8.07 14.72
N ASN A 26 11.22 -7.48 15.51
CA ASN A 26 12.67 -7.40 15.36
C ASN A 26 13.44 -8.71 15.56
N THR A 27 12.78 -9.87 15.54
CA THR A 27 13.46 -11.18 15.63
C THR A 27 13.84 -11.76 14.26
N LYS A 28 13.36 -11.18 13.15
CA LYS A 28 13.52 -11.73 11.79
C LYS A 28 14.57 -11.06 10.92
N TRP A 29 15.31 -10.08 11.43
CA TRP A 29 16.34 -9.36 10.65
C TRP A 29 17.77 -9.70 11.06
N SER A 30 17.93 -10.50 12.12
CA SER A 30 19.21 -10.95 12.64
C SER A 30 19.13 -12.47 12.90
N GLY A 31 20.00 -13.25 12.26
CA GLY A 31 20.02 -14.71 12.38
C GLY A 31 19.81 -15.44 11.05
N PRO A 32 19.73 -16.78 11.05
CA PRO A 32 19.62 -17.59 9.83
C PRO A 32 18.34 -17.33 9.01
N GLU A 33 17.27 -16.84 9.66
CA GLU A 33 15.99 -16.49 9.02
C GLU A 33 15.97 -15.08 8.39
N ALA A 34 17.05 -14.30 8.54
CA ALA A 34 17.11 -12.92 8.06
C ALA A 34 16.86 -12.79 6.55
N ASN A 35 17.37 -13.76 5.77
CA ASN A 35 17.19 -13.78 4.32
C ASN A 35 15.72 -14.03 3.94
N GLU A 36 15.02 -14.89 4.67
CA GLU A 36 13.60 -15.18 4.39
C GLU A 36 12.72 -13.97 4.74
N GLY A 37 13.00 -13.32 5.87
CA GLY A 37 12.33 -12.07 6.28
C GLY A 37 12.52 -10.96 5.24
N LEU A 38 13.77 -10.77 4.78
CA LEU A 38 14.11 -9.82 3.72
C LEU A 38 13.41 -10.18 2.39
N GLN A 39 13.39 -11.45 2.01
CA GLN A 39 12.73 -11.91 0.78
C GLN A 39 11.22 -11.64 0.83
N LYS A 40 10.55 -11.94 1.95
CA LYS A 40 9.12 -11.66 2.13
C LYS A 40 8.83 -10.15 2.10
N ALA A 41 9.68 -9.34 2.72
CA ALA A 41 9.55 -7.88 2.67
C ALA A 41 9.75 -7.34 1.24
N ALA A 42 10.75 -7.85 0.51
CA ALA A 42 11.01 -7.50 -0.87
C ALA A 42 9.84 -7.91 -1.80
N GLN A 43 9.32 -9.13 -1.66
CA GLN A 43 8.14 -9.61 -2.40
C GLN A 43 6.90 -8.75 -2.12
N PHE A 44 6.67 -8.38 -0.86
CA PHE A 44 5.58 -7.47 -0.49
C PHE A 44 5.72 -6.11 -1.18
N LEU A 45 6.91 -5.51 -1.15
CA LEU A 45 7.18 -4.21 -1.79
C LEU A 45 7.07 -4.29 -3.31
N ALA A 46 7.56 -5.37 -3.92
CA ALA A 46 7.43 -5.62 -5.35
C ALA A 46 5.96 -5.74 -5.77
N GLY A 47 5.15 -6.45 -4.99
CA GLY A 47 3.70 -6.55 -5.19
C GLY A 47 3.00 -5.19 -5.09
N ARG A 48 3.35 -4.37 -4.09
CA ARG A 48 2.82 -3.00 -3.94
C ARG A 48 3.22 -2.10 -5.11
N TRP A 49 4.47 -2.19 -5.57
CA TRP A 49 4.92 -1.48 -6.77
C TRP A 49 4.12 -1.88 -8.00
N ALA A 50 4.01 -3.18 -8.27
CA ALA A 50 3.27 -3.70 -9.43
C ALA A 50 1.80 -3.26 -9.40
N ALA A 51 1.16 -3.30 -8.22
CA ALA A 51 -0.22 -2.89 -8.04
C ALA A 51 -0.43 -1.40 -8.31
N LYS A 52 0.42 -0.52 -7.76
CA LYS A 52 0.31 0.91 -8.01
C LYS A 52 0.57 1.26 -9.47
N GLU A 53 1.49 0.56 -10.12
CA GLU A 53 1.72 0.71 -11.56
C GLU A 53 0.53 0.21 -12.40
N ALA A 54 -0.10 -0.91 -12.04
CA ALA A 54 -1.29 -1.40 -12.73
C ALA A 54 -2.45 -0.41 -12.62
N ILE A 55 -2.67 0.15 -11.43
CA ILE A 55 -3.69 1.17 -11.17
C ILE A 55 -3.39 2.45 -11.97
N ARG A 56 -2.14 2.93 -11.94
CA ARG A 56 -1.72 4.13 -12.70
C ARG A 56 -1.94 3.97 -14.20
N LYS A 57 -1.73 2.76 -14.73
CA LYS A 57 -1.97 2.46 -16.16
C LYS A 57 -3.45 2.37 -16.51
N ALA A 58 -4.28 1.92 -15.58
CA ALA A 58 -5.72 1.78 -15.79
C ALA A 58 -6.51 3.07 -15.51
N CYS A 59 -5.91 4.04 -14.82
CA CYS A 59 -6.57 5.28 -14.41
C CYS A 59 -6.08 6.50 -15.21
N GLU A 60 -6.91 7.00 -16.13
CA GLU A 60 -6.53 8.09 -17.04
C GLU A 60 -6.23 9.42 -16.34
N HIS A 61 -7.01 9.77 -15.30
CA HIS A 61 -6.85 11.05 -14.59
C HIS A 61 -5.62 11.10 -13.67
N LEU A 62 -5.03 9.95 -13.33
CA LEU A 62 -3.73 9.91 -12.66
C LEU A 62 -2.58 10.37 -13.58
N GLY A 63 -2.81 10.34 -14.90
CA GLY A 63 -1.95 10.91 -15.94
C GLY A 63 -0.47 10.56 -15.79
N ALA A 64 0.40 11.55 -16.02
CA ALA A 64 1.85 11.47 -15.81
C ALA A 64 2.28 11.84 -14.38
N SER A 65 1.35 11.87 -13.41
CA SER A 65 1.69 12.26 -12.05
C SER A 65 2.72 11.30 -11.46
N ASN A 66 3.75 11.85 -10.81
CA ASN A 66 4.82 11.07 -10.17
C ASN A 66 4.41 10.48 -8.81
N GLY A 67 3.13 10.54 -8.44
CA GLY A 67 2.68 10.36 -7.06
C GLY A 67 1.98 9.04 -6.80
N PHE A 68 2.72 8.01 -6.39
CA PHE A 68 2.12 6.81 -5.76
C PHE A 68 1.28 7.13 -4.51
N HIS A 69 1.34 8.36 -4.02
CA HIS A 69 0.54 8.87 -2.91
C HIS A 69 -0.88 9.27 -3.30
N HIS A 70 -1.28 9.19 -4.57
CA HIS A 70 -2.70 9.20 -4.93
C HIS A 70 -3.34 7.81 -4.79
N ILE A 71 -2.55 6.76 -4.48
CA ILE A 71 -3.04 5.38 -4.42
C ILE A 71 -2.73 4.82 -3.04
N ILE A 72 -3.75 4.33 -2.35
CA ILE A 72 -3.63 3.63 -1.08
C ILE A 72 -4.07 2.17 -1.29
N ILE A 73 -3.21 1.22 -0.91
CA ILE A 73 -3.53 -0.21 -0.97
C ILE A 73 -3.47 -0.81 0.43
N LEU A 74 -4.63 -1.02 1.03
CA LEU A 74 -4.76 -1.67 2.33
C LEU A 74 -5.41 -3.05 2.20
N PRO A 75 -5.06 -4.00 3.08
CA PRO A 75 -5.78 -5.26 3.17
C PRO A 75 -7.24 -5.01 3.54
N PHE A 76 -8.18 -5.60 2.81
CA PHE A 76 -9.59 -5.57 3.21
C PHE A 76 -9.78 -6.49 4.41
N ALA A 77 -10.00 -5.91 5.59
CA ALA A 77 -10.41 -6.64 6.77
C ALA A 77 -11.93 -6.85 6.72
N SER A 78 -12.37 -7.93 6.08
CA SER A 78 -13.69 -8.49 6.42
C SER A 78 -13.63 -8.87 7.89
N SER A 79 -14.58 -8.39 8.69
CA SER A 79 -14.73 -8.72 10.12
C SER A 79 -14.89 -10.23 10.41
N LYS A 80 -14.94 -11.07 9.37
CA LYS A 80 -15.05 -12.53 9.43
C LYS A 80 -13.83 -13.29 8.87
N ALA A 81 -12.75 -12.61 8.52
CA ALA A 81 -11.57 -13.29 7.96
C ALA A 81 -10.81 -14.06 9.06
N SER A 82 -10.53 -15.34 8.83
CA SER A 82 -9.60 -16.10 9.66
C SER A 82 -8.20 -15.48 9.61
N PRO A 83 -7.38 -15.59 10.68
CA PRO A 83 -6.02 -15.03 10.72
C PRO A 83 -5.08 -15.58 9.62
N GLU A 84 -5.48 -16.65 8.93
CA GLU A 84 -4.75 -17.30 7.83
C GLU A 84 -5.28 -16.93 6.44
N ALA A 85 -6.44 -16.27 6.34
CA ALA A 85 -6.98 -15.84 5.05
C ALA A 85 -6.17 -14.64 4.52
N THR A 86 -5.63 -14.77 3.31
CA THR A 86 -5.06 -13.64 2.58
C THR A 86 -6.16 -12.63 2.31
N SER A 87 -6.25 -11.58 3.13
CA SER A 87 -7.15 -10.44 2.91
C SER A 87 -6.98 -9.95 1.48
N ARG A 88 -8.07 -9.93 0.69
CA ARG A 88 -8.05 -9.36 -0.66
C ARG A 88 -7.61 -7.90 -0.53
N PRO A 89 -6.55 -7.46 -1.20
CA PRO A 89 -6.17 -6.05 -1.17
C PRO A 89 -7.24 -5.25 -1.92
N GLN A 90 -7.70 -4.16 -1.32
CA GLN A 90 -8.54 -3.18 -2.00
C GLN A 90 -7.74 -1.89 -2.13
N ALA A 91 -7.93 -1.20 -3.24
CA ALA A 91 -7.22 0.05 -3.51
C ALA A 91 -8.21 1.22 -3.57
N LEU A 92 -7.76 2.35 -3.04
CA LEU A 92 -8.43 3.63 -3.12
C LEU A 92 -7.55 4.59 -3.94
N ILE A 93 -8.10 5.13 -5.01
CA ILE A 93 -7.48 6.17 -5.84
C ILE A 93 -8.05 7.51 -5.39
N LEU A 94 -7.19 8.36 -4.86
CA LEU A 94 -7.54 9.65 -4.30
C LEU A 94 -7.57 10.74 -5.35
N ARG A 95 -8.48 11.71 -5.15
CA ARG A 95 -8.57 12.90 -5.99
C ARG A 95 -7.32 13.74 -5.89
N ASP A 96 -6.98 14.06 -4.65
CA ASP A 96 -5.79 14.81 -4.32
C ASP A 96 -4.69 13.89 -3.80
N ARG A 97 -3.46 14.38 -3.92
CA ARG A 97 -2.31 13.66 -3.41
C ARG A 97 -2.45 13.50 -1.89
N PHE A 98 -2.30 12.29 -1.39
CA PHE A 98 -2.24 12.07 0.05
C PHE A 98 -1.01 12.77 0.65
N CYS A 99 -1.26 13.70 1.56
CA CYS A 99 -0.21 14.43 2.26
C CYS A 99 0.19 13.69 3.54
N GLU A 100 1.50 13.60 3.79
CA GLU A 100 1.98 13.13 5.08
C GLU A 100 1.60 14.16 6.16
N PRO A 101 0.97 13.74 7.28
CA PRO A 101 0.79 14.63 8.40
C PRO A 101 2.16 15.09 8.92
N THR A 102 2.33 16.40 9.09
CA THR A 102 3.60 17.02 9.55
C THR A 102 4.02 16.57 10.95
N ARG A 103 3.09 16.05 11.74
CA ARG A 103 3.38 15.33 12.99
C ARG A 103 3.61 13.86 12.67
N ASN A 104 4.86 13.45 12.62
CA ASN A 104 5.22 12.05 12.77
C ASN A 104 4.63 11.56 14.11
N PRO A 105 3.67 10.60 14.14
CA PRO A 105 3.48 9.83 15.35
C PRO A 105 4.82 9.14 15.64
N PRO A 106 5.27 9.05 16.91
CA PRO A 106 6.52 8.38 17.21
C PRO A 106 6.47 6.96 16.61
N GLU A 107 7.49 6.62 15.82
CA GLU A 107 7.61 5.35 15.08
C GLU A 107 7.57 4.11 16.02
N ASN A 108 7.58 4.33 17.33
CA ASN A 108 7.56 3.33 18.41
C ASN A 108 6.30 3.38 19.30
N ALA A 109 5.22 4.06 18.88
CA ALA A 109 4.01 4.13 19.71
C ALA A 109 3.23 2.80 19.68
N THR A 110 3.34 2.02 20.76
CA THR A 110 2.54 0.81 21.08
C THR A 110 1.05 1.09 21.29
N SER A 111 0.60 2.33 21.11
CA SER A 111 -0.79 2.73 21.27
C SER A 111 -1.66 2.23 20.10
N PRO A 112 -2.93 1.85 20.36
CA PRO A 112 -3.89 1.46 19.33
C PRO A 112 -4.01 2.56 18.27
N PRO A 113 -4.43 2.21 17.04
CA PRO A 113 -4.26 3.08 15.90
C PRO A 113 -4.97 4.41 16.13
N VAL A 114 -4.33 5.52 15.75
CA VAL A 114 -5.11 6.59 15.11
C VAL A 114 -5.79 5.88 13.95
N ASP A 115 -7.07 5.59 14.10
CA ASP A 115 -7.85 4.86 13.11
C ASP A 115 -7.73 5.66 11.82
N PHE A 116 -6.97 5.10 10.88
CA PHE A 116 -6.95 5.63 9.54
C PHE A 116 -8.29 5.25 8.94
N ASP A 117 -9.22 6.19 9.00
CA ASP A 117 -10.53 6.02 8.39
C ASP A 117 -10.41 6.22 6.88
N ILE A 118 -10.28 5.10 6.16
CA ILE A 118 -10.24 5.09 4.70
C ILE A 118 -11.54 5.61 4.10
N GLU A 119 -12.67 5.47 4.79
CA GLU A 119 -13.99 5.89 4.33
C GLU A 119 -14.15 7.42 4.37
N SER A 120 -13.33 8.10 5.18
CA SER A 120 -13.30 9.57 5.25
C SER A 120 -12.60 10.24 4.06
N LEU A 121 -11.91 9.48 3.20
CA LEU A 121 -11.12 10.02 2.10
C LEU A 121 -11.92 10.13 0.81
N ASP A 122 -11.77 11.26 0.12
CA ASP A 122 -12.34 11.47 -1.21
C ASP A 122 -11.53 10.71 -2.28
N GLY A 123 -12.18 9.75 -2.92
CA GLY A 123 -11.55 8.90 -3.93
C GLY A 123 -12.48 7.84 -4.48
N GLN A 124 -11.97 7.10 -5.46
CA GLN A 124 -12.65 5.97 -6.08
C GLN A 124 -12.01 4.65 -5.66
N LEU A 125 -12.84 3.66 -5.34
CA LEU A 125 -12.37 2.31 -5.08
C LEU A 125 -12.05 1.60 -6.41
N CYS A 126 -10.98 0.82 -6.41
CA CYS A 126 -10.66 -0.06 -7.52
C CYS A 126 -10.27 -1.46 -7.03
N GLU A 127 -10.63 -2.45 -7.84
CA GLU A 127 -10.30 -3.85 -7.58
C GLU A 127 -8.87 -4.10 -8.04
N VAL A 128 -8.08 -4.73 -7.16
CA VAL A 128 -6.69 -5.06 -7.47
C VAL A 128 -6.37 -6.49 -7.04
N SER A 129 -5.73 -7.23 -7.93
CA SER A 129 -5.19 -8.55 -7.64
C SER A 129 -3.67 -8.50 -7.74
N ILE A 130 -2.98 -9.06 -6.75
CA ILE A 130 -1.52 -9.08 -6.65
C ILE A 130 -1.07 -10.52 -6.53
N SER A 131 -0.11 -10.91 -7.35
CA SER A 131 0.55 -12.22 -7.29
C SER A 131 2.06 -12.04 -7.35
N HIS A 132 2.79 -12.97 -6.76
CA HIS A 132 4.23 -13.05 -6.85
C HIS A 132 4.66 -14.51 -7.00
N ASP A 133 5.66 -14.75 -7.83
CA ASP A 133 6.38 -16.01 -7.88
C ASP A 133 7.86 -15.70 -7.79
N SER A 134 8.47 -16.13 -6.68
CA SER A 134 9.91 -16.16 -6.40
C SER A 134 10.69 -14.90 -6.79
N GLN A 135 10.89 -14.67 -8.09
CA GLN A 135 11.65 -13.60 -8.73
C GLN A 135 10.79 -12.43 -9.28
N TYR A 136 9.48 -12.61 -9.45
CA TYR A 136 8.60 -11.62 -10.09
C TYR A 136 7.37 -11.31 -9.24
N ALA A 137 6.88 -10.08 -9.37
CA ALA A 137 5.58 -9.66 -8.88
C ALA A 137 4.75 -9.09 -10.03
N THR A 138 3.47 -9.41 -10.06
CA THR A 138 2.51 -8.93 -11.04
C THR A 138 1.24 -8.47 -10.36
N ALA A 139 0.54 -7.53 -10.98
CA ALA A 139 -0.75 -7.08 -10.50
C ALA A 139 -1.66 -6.71 -11.67
N VAL A 140 -2.96 -6.88 -11.44
CA VAL A 140 -4.02 -6.45 -12.35
C VAL A 140 -4.95 -5.53 -11.58
N ALA A 141 -5.36 -4.42 -12.19
CA ALA A 141 -6.28 -3.46 -11.62
C ALA A 141 -7.49 -3.27 -12.55
N LEU A 142 -8.68 -3.23 -11.97
CA LEU A 142 -9.91 -2.83 -12.64
C LEU A 142 -10.35 -1.49 -12.04
N VAL A 143 -10.20 -0.43 -12.81
CA VAL A 143 -10.51 0.94 -12.39
C VAL A 143 -11.82 1.36 -13.08
N PRO A 144 -12.88 1.67 -12.32
CA PRO A 144 -14.10 2.22 -12.89
C PRO A 144 -13.83 3.55 -13.61
N VAL A 145 -14.51 3.78 -14.72
CA VAL A 145 -14.52 5.10 -15.36
C VAL A 145 -15.59 5.93 -14.67
N VAL A 146 -15.19 7.05 -14.06
CA VAL A 146 -16.10 7.99 -13.40
C VAL A 146 -16.18 9.24 -14.27
N GLU A 147 -17.34 9.51 -14.87
CA GLU A 147 -17.55 10.63 -15.80
C GLU A 147 -17.33 12.00 -15.12
N GLU A 148 -17.56 12.10 -13.80
CA GLU A 148 -17.44 13.32 -12.99
C GLU A 148 -15.98 13.82 -12.79
N TRP A 149 -14.99 13.07 -13.29
CA TRP A 149 -13.57 13.38 -13.15
C TRP A 149 -12.92 13.90 -14.45
N GLN A 150 -13.73 14.13 -15.49
CA GLN A 150 -13.24 14.80 -16.69
C GLN A 150 -13.02 16.30 -16.41
N PRO A 151 -11.88 16.88 -16.84
CA PRO A 151 -11.77 18.33 -16.89
C PRO A 151 -12.83 18.85 -17.87
N LEU A 152 -13.59 19.86 -17.43
CA LEU A 152 -14.53 20.62 -18.27
C LEU A 152 -13.85 21.15 -19.54
#